data_AF-A0AB37U8X0-F1
#
_entry.id   AF-A0AB37U8X0-F1
#
_cell.length_a   1.000
_cell.length_b   1.000
_cell.length_c   1.000
_cell.angle_alpha   90.00
_cell.angle_beta   90.00
_cell.angle_gamma   90.00
#
_symmetry.space_group_name_H-M   'P 1'
#
loop_
_entity.id
_entity.type
_entity.pdbx_description
1 polymer ?
#
loop_
_entity_poly.entity_id
_entity_poly.type
_entity_poly.pdbx_seq_one_letter_code
_entity_poly.pdbx_strand_id
1 'polypeptide(L)' 'MLSAKRDGKAAVRFFRKVLKAQHTQAPRVITVDKNAAYPVAIETLKADETIAAETELRS' A
#
# COMPACT_ATOMS: atom_id res chain seq x y z
N MET A 1 -20.82 -12.29 8.15
CA MET A 1 -21.07 -11.71 6.81
C MET A 1 -19.74 -11.25 6.26
N LEU A 2 -19.10 -12.05 5.40
CA LEU A 2 -17.81 -11.71 4.79
C LEU A 2 -18.04 -10.58 3.80
N SER A 3 -17.70 -9.35 4.19
CA SER A 3 -17.86 -8.17 3.35
C SER A 3 -17.04 -8.39 2.07
N ALA A 4 -17.72 -8.54 0.94
CA ALA A 4 -17.14 -8.55 -0.41
C ALA A 4 -16.65 -7.17 -0.86
N LYS A 5 -16.48 -6.22 0.07
CA LYS A 5 -15.91 -4.92 -0.24
C LYS A 5 -14.40 -5.10 -0.29
N ARG A 6 -13.84 -4.87 -1.47
CA ARG A 6 -12.40 -4.70 -1.67
C ARG A 6 -11.97 -3.48 -0.84
N ASP A 7 -11.64 -3.73 0.43
CA ASP A 7 -11.48 -2.68 1.44
C ASP A 7 -10.15 -1.95 1.23
N GLY A 8 -10.10 -1.00 0.29
CA GLY A 8 -8.94 -0.14 0.06
C GLY A 8 -8.49 0.57 1.35
N LYS A 9 -9.42 0.92 2.24
CA LYS A 9 -9.09 1.47 3.57
C LYS A 9 -8.29 0.50 4.44
N ALA A 10 -8.56 -0.80 4.35
CA ALA A 10 -7.80 -1.81 5.07
C ALA A 10 -6.39 -1.96 4.47
N ALA A 11 -6.27 -1.94 3.14
CA ALA A 11 -4.98 -1.95 2.46
C ALA A 11 -4.12 -0.72 2.82
N VAL A 12 -4.69 0.49 2.85
CA VAL A 12 -3.98 1.70 3.32
C VAL A 12 -3.47 1.52 4.75
N ARG A 13 -4.33 1.05 5.68
CA ARG A 13 -3.94 0.81 7.07
C ARG A 13 -2.82 -0.24 7.19
N PHE A 14 -2.89 -1.29 6.38
CA PHE A 14 -1.86 -2.33 6.33
C PHE A 14 -0.51 -1.74 5.92
N PHE A 15 -0.45 -1.03 4.79
CA PHE A 15 0.81 -0.44 4.33
C PHE A 15 1.36 0.61 5.29
N ARG A 16 0.52 1.50 5.84
CA ARG A 16 0.98 2.45 6.87
C ARG A 16 1.61 1.74 8.06
N LYS A 17 1.07 0.60 8.48
CA LYS A 17 1.63 -0.20 9.57
C LYS A 17 2.97 -0.85 9.20
N VAL A 18 3.06 -1.41 8.00
CA VAL A 18 4.29 -2.06 7.49
C VAL A 18 5.41 -1.03 7.32
N LEU A 19 5.11 0.13 6.74
CA LEU A 19 6.09 1.17 6.43
C LEU A 19 6.53 1.99 7.65
N LYS A 20 5.72 2.04 8.70
CA LYS A 20 6.07 2.74 9.95
C LYS A 20 7.10 1.98 10.81
N ALA A 21 7.48 0.76 10.45
CA ALA A 21 8.47 0.01 11.21
C ALA A 21 9.86 0.67 11.10
N GLN A 22 10.51 0.93 12.25
CA GLN A 22 11.74 1.74 12.39
C GLN A 22 12.96 1.28 11.56
N HIS A 23 12.99 0.03 11.12
CA HIS A 23 14.06 -0.52 10.28
C HIS A 23 13.68 -0.63 8.80
N THR A 24 12.52 -0.11 8.41
CA THR A 24 12.03 -0.19 7.04
C THR A 24 12.53 1.03 6.30
N GLN A 25 13.58 0.87 5.51
CA GLN A 25 13.88 1.84 4.46
C GLN A 25 12.72 1.86 3.47
N ALA A 26 12.43 3.02 2.88
CA ALA A 26 11.40 3.14 1.86
C ALA A 26 11.65 2.07 0.77
N PRO A 27 10.73 1.11 0.58
CA PRO A 27 10.96 0.00 -0.34
C PRO A 27 11.05 0.54 -1.77
N ARG A 28 12.05 0.10 -2.53
CA ARG A 28 12.20 0.48 -3.95
C ARG A 28 11.10 -0.15 -4.82
N VAL A 29 10.63 -1.34 -4.46
CA VAL A 29 9.60 -2.09 -5.19
C VAL A 29 8.62 -2.72 -4.20
N ILE A 30 7.33 -2.57 -4.42
CA ILE A 30 6.28 -3.27 -3.68
C ILE A 30 5.58 -4.24 -4.63
N THR A 31 5.63 -5.53 -4.28
CA THR A 31 4.85 -6.54 -4.99
C THR A 31 3.48 -6.64 -4.35
N VAL A 32 2.43 -6.44 -5.13
CA VAL A 32 1.03 -6.57 -4.72
C VAL A 32 0.36 -7.65 -5.56
N ASP A 33 -0.63 -8.34 -5.02
CA ASP A 33 -1.49 -9.18 -5.85
C ASP A 33 -2.39 -8.31 -6.73
N LYS A 34 -2.97 -8.92 -7.78
CA LYS A 34 -3.86 -8.24 -8.76
C LYS A 34 -5.20 -7.77 -8.19
N ASN A 35 -5.30 -7.56 -6.89
CA ASN A 35 -6.50 -7.05 -6.24
C ASN A 35 -6.60 -5.53 -6.41
N ALA A 36 -7.76 -5.07 -6.88
CA ALA A 36 -8.05 -3.67 -7.16
C ALA A 36 -8.00 -2.74 -5.92
N ALA A 37 -7.95 -3.29 -4.70
CA ALA A 37 -7.78 -2.50 -3.49
C ALA A 37 -6.38 -1.88 -3.35
N TYR A 38 -5.35 -2.50 -3.91
CA TYR A 38 -3.95 -2.12 -3.69
C TYR A 38 -3.49 -0.91 -4.51
N PRO A 39 -3.83 -0.77 -5.82
CA PRO A 39 -3.51 0.44 -6.58
C PRO A 39 -4.08 1.70 -5.91
N VAL A 40 -5.35 1.66 -5.50
CA VAL A 40 -6.03 2.76 -4.81
C VAL A 40 -5.35 3.10 -3.48
N ALA A 41 -4.94 2.07 -2.73
CA ALA A 41 -4.22 2.28 -1.48
C ALA A 41 -2.86 2.93 -1.70
N ILE A 42 -2.13 2.54 -2.75
CA ILE A 42 -0.79 3.06 -3.03
C ILE A 42 -0.84 4.49 -3.56
N GLU A 43 -1.81 4.85 -4.40
CA GLU A 43 -2.04 6.25 -4.78
C GLU A 43 -2.28 7.13 -3.55
N THR A 44 -3.10 6.65 -2.62
CA THR A 44 -3.35 7.34 -1.35
C THR A 44 -2.06 7.49 -0.52
N LEU A 45 -1.21 6.47 -0.48
CA LEU A 45 0.05 6.48 0.28
C LEU A 45 1.15 7.32 -0.36
N LYS A 46 1.16 7.43 -1.68
CA LYS A 46 2.03 8.35 -2.43
C LYS A 46 1.61 9.81 -2.16
N ALA A 47 0.31 10.09 -2.08
CA ALA A 47 -0.21 11.41 -1.72
C ALA A 47 0.10 11.79 -0.25
N ASP A 48 0.12 10.82 0.66
CA ASP A 48 0.53 11.01 2.07
C ASP A 48 2.07 11.03 2.28
N GLU A 49 2.87 11.01 1.21
CA GLU A 49 4.34 10.95 1.25
C GLU A 49 4.92 9.80 2.10
N THR A 50 4.10 8.78 2.39
CA THR A 50 4.48 7.64 3.23
C THR A 50 5.33 6.64 2.45
N ILE A 51 5.22 6.65 1.12
CA ILE A 51 6.00 5.85 0.17
C ILE A 51 6.67 6.81 -0.80
N ALA A 52 7.93 6.56 -1.15
CA ALA A 52 8.63 7.35 -2.17
C ALA A 52 7.89 7.24 -3.51
N ALA A 53 7.71 8.36 -4.22
CA ALA A 53 7.01 8.38 -5.51
C ALA A 53 7.61 7.40 -6.53
N GLU A 54 8.93 7.17 -6.44
CA GLU A 54 9.71 6.25 -7.25
C GLU A 54 9.54 4.76 -6.92
N THR A 55 8.73 4.43 -5.91
CA THR A 55 8.46 3.03 -5.58
C THR A 55 7.72 2.37 -6.74
N GLU A 56 8.34 1.35 -7.31
CA GLU A 56 7.77 0.56 -8.40
C GLU A 56 6.72 -0.41 -7.86
N LEU A 57 5.65 -0.56 -8.62
CA LEU A 57 4.56 -1.48 -8.33
C LEU A 57 4.65 -2.68 -9.26
N ARG A 58 4.73 -3.89 -8.70
CA ARG A 58 4.72 -5.14 -9.46
C ARG A 58 3.49 -5.96 -9.09
N SER A 59 2.65 -6.29 -10.07
CA SER A 59 1.38 -7.03 -9.90
C SER A 59 1.30 -8.28 -10.76
#